data_AF-A0A3C1P7E5-F1
#
_entry.id   AF-A0A3C1P7E5-F1
#
_cell.length_a   1.000
_cell.length_b   1.000
_cell.length_c   1.000
_cell.angle_alpha   90.00
_cell.angle_beta   90.00
_cell.angle_gamma   90.00
#
_symmetry.space_group_name_H-M   'P 1'
#
loop_
_entity.id
_entity.type
_entity.pdbx_description
1 polymer ?
#
loop_
_entity_poly.entity_id
_entity_poly.type
_entity_poly.pdbx_seq_one_letter_code
_entity_poly.pdbx_strand_id
1 'polypeptide(L)'
;KESTFYQNFIPAVRSFFAHLQKNIFSVLSNNNSLDPFIENFGLFYEFIKELHIKINEFASGNELEMEDEKLMKQKIKPLVEKILCGQYFDEKGEDFLKTLDGRKISISICSSGQQETLPLVVILSTVPFLQTIGRGQTIYIEEPEAHIFPTAQKHIVELIATVFNSKPDGLQFFITTHSPYILTATNNLLQAGLIYQDANDQVIEKLEKIVPRYKTLLTKDVAVYSLMDGFCKSIISEETGLIDTNIIDSVSEELAMEFDQLLDLI
;
A
#
# COMPACT_ATOMS: atom_id res chain seq x y z
N LYS A 1 1.01 12.21 -21.68
CA LYS A 1 -0.47 12.07 -21.81
C LYS A 1 -1.16 12.04 -20.43
N GLU A 2 -0.47 12.45 -19.36
CA GLU A 2 -0.78 12.13 -17.96
C GLU A 2 -1.59 13.21 -17.23
N SER A 3 -1.74 14.41 -17.80
CA SER A 3 -2.40 15.57 -17.16
C SER A 3 -3.93 15.47 -17.04
N THR A 4 -4.52 14.26 -17.12
CA THR A 4 -5.97 14.03 -17.12
C THR A 4 -6.46 13.02 -16.08
N PHE A 5 -5.56 12.50 -15.23
CA PHE A 5 -5.95 11.58 -14.16
C PHE A 5 -6.41 12.37 -12.92
N TYR A 6 -7.39 11.81 -12.21
CA TYR A 6 -7.81 12.36 -10.93
C TYR A 6 -6.73 12.08 -9.89
N GLN A 7 -6.34 13.09 -9.11
CA GLN A 7 -5.20 13.00 -8.20
C GLN A 7 -5.67 12.86 -6.77
N ASN A 8 -5.23 11.78 -6.11
CA ASN A 8 -5.53 11.50 -4.70
C ASN A 8 -4.24 11.41 -3.91
N PHE A 9 -4.19 12.07 -2.76
CA PHE A 9 -3.04 12.06 -1.85
C PHE A 9 -3.38 11.30 -0.57
N ILE A 10 -2.52 10.36 -0.19
CA ILE A 10 -2.59 9.58 1.04
C ILE A 10 -1.38 9.98 1.91
N PRO A 11 -1.59 10.72 3.02
CA PRO A 11 -0.51 11.20 3.88
C PRO A 11 0.13 10.06 4.65
N ALA A 12 1.35 10.27 5.17
CA ALA A 12 2.03 9.32 6.06
C ALA A 12 1.27 9.10 7.39
N VAL A 13 0.69 10.18 7.95
CA VAL A 13 -0.06 10.14 9.21
C VAL A 13 -1.55 9.94 8.94
N ARG A 14 -2.04 8.73 9.26
CA ARG A 14 -3.39 8.24 8.99
C ARG A 14 -4.11 7.74 10.25
N SER A 15 -3.42 7.48 11.36
CA SER A 15 -4.03 7.04 12.62
C SER A 15 -5.04 8.04 13.19
N PHE A 16 -4.90 9.32 12.85
CA PHE A 16 -5.88 10.37 13.17
C PHE A 16 -7.32 9.96 12.79
N PHE A 17 -7.50 9.28 11.66
CA PHE A 17 -8.80 8.87 11.14
C PHE A 17 -9.45 7.74 11.96
N ALA A 18 -8.68 6.96 12.71
CA ALA A 18 -9.23 5.98 13.65
C ALA A 18 -9.98 6.64 14.83
N HIS A 19 -9.73 7.92 15.09
CA HIS A 19 -10.30 8.68 16.21
C HIS A 19 -11.17 9.85 15.78
N LEU A 20 -11.24 10.16 14.48
CA LEU A 20 -11.88 11.37 13.96
C LEU A 20 -13.35 11.47 14.38
N GLN A 21 -14.12 10.39 14.25
CA GLN A 21 -15.54 10.39 14.62
C GLN A 21 -15.78 10.73 16.09
N LYS A 22 -14.92 10.25 16.99
CA LYS A 22 -15.04 10.50 18.44
C LYS A 22 -14.67 11.93 18.82
N ASN A 23 -13.81 12.58 18.02
CA ASN A 23 -13.23 13.88 18.32
C ASN A 23 -13.67 14.99 17.34
N ILE A 24 -14.67 14.74 16.49
CA ILE A 24 -15.06 15.65 15.40
C ILE A 24 -15.38 17.07 15.89
N PHE A 25 -16.11 17.21 17.01
CA PHE A 25 -16.45 18.52 17.55
C PHE A 25 -15.23 19.25 18.12
N SER A 26 -14.26 18.54 18.70
CA SER A 26 -13.01 19.15 19.16
C SER A 26 -12.21 19.68 17.97
N VAL A 27 -12.15 18.90 16.89
CA VAL A 27 -11.48 19.28 15.64
C VAL A 27 -12.14 20.52 15.03
N LEU A 28 -13.48 20.54 14.94
CA LEU A 28 -14.25 21.67 14.41
C LEU A 28 -14.20 22.92 15.30
N SER A 29 -14.05 22.76 16.63
CA SER A 29 -14.02 23.88 17.58
C SER A 29 -12.67 24.61 17.65
N ASN A 30 -11.59 23.95 17.20
CA ASN A 30 -10.28 24.58 17.12
C ASN A 30 -10.27 25.54 15.92
N ASN A 31 -10.11 26.84 16.17
CA ASN A 31 -10.05 27.89 15.14
C ASN A 31 -8.82 27.79 14.19
N ASN A 32 -8.01 26.74 14.31
CA ASN A 32 -6.95 26.43 13.36
C ASN A 32 -7.57 25.60 12.23
N SER A 33 -7.55 26.14 11.01
CA SER A 33 -7.88 25.37 9.81
C SER A 33 -7.04 24.09 9.78
N LEU A 34 -7.68 22.94 9.60
CA LEU A 34 -6.97 21.70 9.32
C LEU A 34 -6.05 21.91 8.11
N ASP A 35 -4.94 21.17 8.10
CA ASP A 35 -4.09 21.14 6.92
C ASP A 35 -4.91 20.73 5.69
N PRO A 36 -4.86 21.47 4.57
CA PRO A 36 -5.68 21.19 3.38
C PRO A 36 -5.47 19.78 2.80
N PHE A 37 -4.28 19.18 2.94
CA PHE A 37 -4.04 17.80 2.49
C PHE A 37 -4.75 16.79 3.39
N ILE A 38 -4.75 17.01 4.70
CA ILE A 38 -5.46 16.16 5.65
C ILE A 38 -6.98 16.28 5.48
N GLU A 39 -7.49 17.49 5.24
CA GLU A 39 -8.91 17.71 4.93
C GLU A 39 -9.34 16.99 3.65
N ASN A 40 -8.60 17.19 2.55
CA ASN A 40 -8.88 16.53 1.26
C ASN A 40 -8.79 15.00 1.38
N PHE A 41 -7.77 14.48 2.06
CA PHE A 41 -7.64 13.06 2.31
C PHE A 41 -8.80 12.52 3.13
N GLY A 42 -9.25 13.24 4.17
CA GLY A 42 -10.39 12.85 4.98
C GLY A 42 -11.69 12.73 4.19
N LEU A 43 -11.98 13.73 3.34
CA LEU A 43 -13.15 13.69 2.44
C LEU A 43 -13.09 12.50 1.47
N PHE A 44 -11.92 12.28 0.88
CA PHE A 44 -11.71 11.14 -0.02
C PHE A 44 -11.85 9.80 0.71
N TYR A 45 -11.26 9.68 1.91
CA TYR A 45 -11.30 8.46 2.70
C TYR A 45 -12.73 8.08 3.11
N GLU A 46 -13.53 9.03 3.59
CA GLU A 46 -14.93 8.77 3.94
C GLU A 46 -15.75 8.31 2.73
N PHE A 47 -15.60 8.98 1.58
CA PHE A 47 -16.25 8.56 0.33
C PHE A 47 -15.86 7.12 -0.06
N ILE A 48 -14.57 6.81 0.02
CA ILE A 48 -14.05 5.48 -0.32
C ILE A 48 -14.51 4.42 0.69
N LYS A 49 -14.57 4.75 1.99
CA LYS A 49 -15.03 3.85 3.04
C LYS A 49 -16.50 3.47 2.82
N GLU A 50 -17.37 4.42 2.50
CA GLU A 50 -18.77 4.13 2.16
C GLU A 50 -18.91 3.17 0.96
N LEU A 51 -18.08 3.38 -0.08
CA LEU A 51 -18.06 2.50 -1.24
C LEU A 51 -17.50 1.12 -0.91
N HIS A 52 -16.47 1.05 -0.08
CA HIS A 52 -15.87 -0.20 0.37
C HIS A 52 -16.88 -1.09 1.09
N ILE A 53 -17.70 -0.52 1.98
CA ILE A 53 -18.77 -1.24 2.68
C ILE A 53 -19.75 -1.82 1.67
N LYS A 54 -20.24 -0.99 0.73
CA LYS A 54 -21.14 -1.44 -0.34
C LYS A 54 -20.52 -2.58 -1.17
N ILE A 55 -19.27 -2.42 -1.62
CA ILE A 55 -18.56 -3.44 -2.41
C ILE A 55 -18.42 -4.76 -1.65
N ASN A 56 -18.14 -4.73 -0.35
CA ASN A 56 -18.07 -5.95 0.46
C ASN A 56 -19.43 -6.61 0.67
N GLU A 57 -20.50 -5.83 0.84
CA GLU A 57 -21.87 -6.33 0.90
C GLU A 57 -22.27 -6.99 -0.44
N PHE A 58 -22.00 -6.31 -1.56
CA PHE A 58 -22.27 -6.81 -2.90
C PHE A 58 -21.43 -8.05 -3.25
N ALA A 59 -20.14 -8.06 -2.92
CA ALA A 59 -19.30 -9.23 -3.11
C ALA A 59 -19.75 -10.42 -2.24
N SER A 60 -20.47 -10.18 -1.14
CA SER A 60 -21.06 -11.25 -0.34
C SER A 60 -22.37 -11.79 -0.96
N GLY A 61 -22.98 -11.06 -1.88
CA GLY A 61 -24.09 -11.48 -2.74
C GLY A 61 -23.61 -12.01 -4.11
N ASN A 62 -24.44 -12.81 -4.79
CA ASN A 62 -24.09 -13.44 -6.08
C ASN A 62 -24.21 -12.49 -7.30
N GLU A 63 -24.00 -11.18 -7.14
CA GLU A 63 -24.34 -10.16 -8.16
C GLU A 63 -23.19 -9.19 -8.49
N LEU A 64 -22.00 -9.73 -8.78
CA LEU A 64 -20.93 -9.00 -9.48
C LEU A 64 -20.64 -9.69 -10.82
N GLU A 65 -20.01 -8.96 -11.75
CA GLU A 65 -19.28 -9.63 -12.83
C GLU A 65 -18.27 -10.59 -12.18
N MET A 66 -18.28 -11.87 -12.60
CA MET A 66 -17.52 -12.95 -11.94
C MET A 66 -16.03 -12.64 -11.72
N GLU A 67 -15.46 -11.72 -12.50
CA GLU A 67 -14.05 -11.37 -12.46
C GLU A 67 -13.68 -10.37 -11.34
N ASP A 68 -14.49 -9.34 -11.10
CA ASP A 68 -14.25 -8.35 -10.03
C ASP A 68 -14.45 -8.97 -8.64
N GLU A 69 -15.46 -9.84 -8.50
CA GLU A 69 -15.66 -10.63 -7.30
C GLU A 69 -14.45 -11.53 -7.01
N LYS A 70 -13.92 -12.18 -8.05
CA LYS A 70 -12.76 -13.05 -7.97
C LYS A 70 -11.51 -12.26 -7.57
N LEU A 71 -11.29 -11.08 -8.16
CA LEU A 71 -10.21 -10.17 -7.79
C LEU A 71 -10.30 -9.79 -6.31
N MET A 72 -11.48 -9.34 -5.86
CA MET A 72 -11.68 -8.93 -4.47
C MET A 72 -11.48 -10.10 -3.50
N LYS A 73 -12.19 -11.21 -3.68
CA LYS A 73 -12.19 -12.35 -2.75
C LYS A 73 -10.89 -13.14 -2.75
N GLN A 74 -10.28 -13.38 -3.91
CA GLN A 74 -9.14 -14.31 -4.02
C GLN A 74 -7.79 -13.60 -3.98
N LYS A 75 -7.72 -12.33 -4.38
CA LYS A 75 -6.43 -11.61 -4.52
C LYS A 75 -6.27 -10.47 -3.52
N ILE A 76 -7.28 -9.59 -3.40
CA ILE A 76 -7.19 -8.37 -2.56
C ILE A 76 -7.46 -8.66 -1.08
N LYS A 77 -8.64 -9.21 -0.75
CA LYS A 77 -9.06 -9.46 0.64
C LYS A 77 -8.04 -10.27 1.45
N PRO A 78 -7.43 -11.35 0.94
CA PRO A 78 -6.42 -12.10 1.69
C PRO A 78 -5.16 -11.28 2.01
N LEU A 79 -4.79 -10.31 1.17
CA LEU A 79 -3.67 -9.40 1.47
C LEU A 79 -4.07 -8.39 2.54
N VAL A 80 -5.26 -7.79 2.43
CA VAL A 80 -5.80 -6.85 3.43
C VAL A 80 -5.83 -7.50 4.82
N GLU A 81 -6.34 -8.73 4.93
CA GLU A 81 -6.41 -9.46 6.20
C GLU A 81 -5.03 -9.79 6.79
N LYS A 82 -4.04 -10.11 5.94
CA LYS A 82 -2.65 -10.30 6.37
C LYS A 82 -2.02 -9.01 6.88
N ILE A 83 -2.28 -7.89 6.22
CA ILE A 83 -1.76 -6.57 6.61
C ILE A 83 -2.38 -6.14 7.96
N LEU A 84 -3.70 -6.24 8.10
CA LEU A 84 -4.42 -5.82 9.31
C LEU A 84 -4.33 -6.84 10.46
N CYS A 85 -3.84 -8.05 10.19
CA CYS A 85 -3.88 -9.19 11.12
C CYS A 85 -5.30 -9.50 11.62
N GLY A 86 -6.30 -9.29 10.77
CA GLY A 86 -7.71 -9.44 11.10
C GLY A 86 -8.64 -9.03 9.97
N GLN A 87 -9.91 -9.41 10.09
CA GLN A 87 -10.97 -9.05 9.16
C GLN A 87 -11.59 -7.71 9.58
N TYR A 88 -11.50 -6.71 8.70
CA TYR A 88 -12.15 -5.41 8.88
C TYR A 88 -13.64 -5.47 8.56
N PHE A 89 -14.43 -4.75 9.36
CA PHE A 89 -15.85 -4.49 9.12
C PHE A 89 -16.30 -3.23 9.87
N ASP A 90 -17.32 -2.57 9.34
CA ASP A 90 -18.05 -1.50 10.01
C ASP A 90 -19.25 -2.07 10.75
N GLU A 91 -19.57 -1.52 11.92
CA GLU A 91 -20.84 -1.75 12.60
C GLU A 91 -21.40 -0.42 13.13
N LYS A 92 -22.48 0.06 12.50
CA LYS A 92 -23.17 1.32 12.87
C LYS A 92 -22.26 2.55 12.79
N GLY A 93 -21.35 2.58 11.82
CA GLY A 93 -20.40 3.68 11.62
C GLY A 93 -19.11 3.56 12.42
N GLU A 94 -19.01 2.62 13.36
CA GLU A 94 -17.77 2.33 14.08
C GLU A 94 -16.97 1.21 13.39
N ASP A 95 -15.65 1.42 13.29
CA ASP A 95 -14.74 0.49 12.66
C ASP A 95 -14.21 -0.58 13.62
N PHE A 96 -14.25 -1.84 13.18
CA PHE A 96 -13.79 -2.98 13.95
C PHE A 96 -12.85 -3.89 13.16
N LEU A 97 -11.98 -4.59 13.90
CA LEU A 97 -11.25 -5.77 13.44
C LEU A 97 -11.75 -7.00 14.19
N LYS A 98 -12.02 -8.06 13.43
CA LYS A 98 -12.17 -9.41 13.95
C LYS A 98 -10.83 -10.14 13.81
N THR A 99 -10.21 -10.47 14.93
CA THR A 99 -8.95 -11.22 14.97
C THR A 99 -9.17 -12.70 14.68
N LEU A 100 -8.10 -13.45 14.39
CA LEU A 100 -8.15 -14.89 14.12
C LEU A 100 -8.74 -15.72 15.27
N ASP A 101 -8.55 -15.27 16.51
CA ASP A 101 -9.13 -15.88 17.71
C ASP A 101 -10.59 -15.46 17.97
N GLY A 102 -11.20 -14.70 17.06
CA GLY A 102 -12.61 -14.32 17.10
C GLY A 102 -12.91 -13.06 17.93
N ARG A 103 -11.92 -12.42 18.57
CA ARG A 103 -12.15 -11.15 19.28
C ARG A 103 -12.55 -10.05 18.30
N LYS A 104 -13.49 -9.23 18.73
CA LYS A 104 -13.90 -7.99 18.07
C LYS A 104 -13.24 -6.83 18.80
N ILE A 105 -12.44 -6.03 18.08
CA ILE A 105 -11.67 -4.92 18.66
C ILE A 105 -11.98 -3.66 17.84
N SER A 106 -12.33 -2.56 18.51
CA SER A 106 -12.51 -1.27 17.83
C SER A 106 -11.17 -0.78 17.30
N ILE A 107 -11.16 -0.26 16.07
CA ILE A 107 -9.96 0.29 15.44
C ILE A 107 -9.31 1.39 16.28
N SER A 108 -10.11 2.21 16.95
CA SER A 108 -9.63 3.27 17.86
C SER A 108 -8.75 2.76 19.02
N ILE A 109 -8.80 1.47 19.37
CA ILE A 109 -7.97 0.88 20.43
C ILE A 109 -7.00 -0.20 19.90
N CYS A 110 -6.93 -0.39 18.59
CA CYS A 110 -5.95 -1.28 17.96
C CYS A 110 -4.53 -0.69 18.02
N SER A 111 -3.52 -1.46 17.61
CA SER A 111 -2.14 -0.95 17.52
C SER A 111 -2.04 0.23 16.55
N SER A 112 -1.09 1.15 16.76
CA SER A 112 -0.88 2.29 15.87
C SER A 112 -0.66 1.85 14.42
N GLY A 113 0.11 0.78 14.17
CA GLY A 113 0.28 0.23 12.83
C GLY A 113 -1.05 -0.18 12.17
N GLN A 114 -1.99 -0.78 12.90
CA GLN A 114 -3.32 -1.12 12.36
C GLN A 114 -4.17 0.14 12.09
N GLN A 115 -4.10 1.13 12.98
CA GLN A 115 -4.81 2.42 12.81
C GLN A 115 -4.29 3.18 11.58
N GLU A 116 -2.97 3.20 11.39
CA GLU A 116 -2.29 3.84 10.25
C GLU A 116 -2.58 3.14 8.93
N THR A 117 -2.66 1.80 8.95
CA THR A 117 -2.76 1.02 7.73
C THR A 117 -4.20 0.87 7.23
N LEU A 118 -5.20 0.95 8.10
CA LEU A 118 -6.60 0.76 7.72
C LEU A 118 -7.02 1.71 6.58
N PRO A 119 -6.80 3.04 6.66
CA PRO A 119 -7.21 3.93 5.58
C PRO A 119 -6.56 3.57 4.24
N LEU A 120 -5.28 3.22 4.26
CA LEU A 120 -4.52 2.83 3.07
C LEU A 120 -5.10 1.57 2.42
N VAL A 121 -5.33 0.50 3.17
CA VAL A 121 -5.82 -0.77 2.60
C VAL A 121 -7.28 -0.69 2.17
N VAL A 122 -8.11 0.11 2.85
CA VAL A 122 -9.48 0.41 2.42
C VAL A 122 -9.46 1.14 1.08
N ILE A 123 -8.57 2.11 0.89
CA ILE A 123 -8.42 2.80 -0.39
C ILE A 123 -7.94 1.85 -1.48
N LEU A 124 -6.82 1.15 -1.27
CA LEU A 124 -6.25 0.24 -2.26
C LEU A 124 -7.22 -0.88 -2.66
N SER A 125 -8.01 -1.40 -1.71
CA SER A 125 -9.00 -2.45 -2.00
C SER A 125 -10.25 -1.95 -2.71
N THR A 126 -10.49 -0.64 -2.77
CA THR A 126 -11.73 -0.07 -3.33
C THR A 126 -11.49 0.57 -4.69
N VAL A 127 -10.34 1.24 -4.86
CA VAL A 127 -9.95 1.95 -6.08
C VAL A 127 -10.12 1.14 -7.38
N PRO A 128 -9.77 -0.17 -7.46
CA PRO A 128 -9.99 -0.98 -8.66
C PRO A 128 -11.42 -0.99 -9.19
N PHE A 129 -12.40 -0.78 -8.31
CA PHE A 129 -13.83 -0.91 -8.61
C PHE A 129 -14.50 0.44 -8.85
N LEU A 130 -13.76 1.54 -8.77
CA LEU A 130 -14.28 2.86 -9.07
C LEU A 130 -14.43 3.02 -10.57
N GLN A 131 -15.65 3.34 -11.02
CA GLN A 131 -15.87 3.86 -12.35
C GLN A 131 -15.24 5.26 -12.42
N THR A 132 -14.02 5.36 -12.91
CA THR A 132 -13.29 6.63 -12.93
C THR A 132 -14.00 7.64 -13.82
N ILE A 133 -14.42 8.77 -13.24
CA ILE A 133 -14.81 9.95 -14.00
C ILE A 133 -13.53 10.53 -14.61
N GLY A 134 -13.19 10.12 -15.84
CA GLY A 134 -11.95 10.53 -16.52
C GLY A 134 -11.18 9.35 -17.11
N ARG A 135 -9.88 9.56 -17.41
CA ARG A 135 -9.02 8.53 -18.04
C ARG A 135 -8.28 7.63 -17.04
N GLY A 136 -8.36 7.88 -15.74
CA GLY A 136 -7.65 7.12 -14.69
C GLY A 136 -7.45 7.91 -13.40
N GLN A 137 -6.72 7.35 -12.44
CA GLN A 137 -6.36 7.95 -11.15
C GLN A 137 -4.85 7.87 -10.90
N THR A 138 -4.30 8.95 -10.34
CA THR A 138 -2.94 8.97 -9.78
C THR A 138 -3.06 9.02 -8.27
N ILE A 139 -2.46 8.05 -7.59
CA ILE A 139 -2.48 7.93 -6.13
C ILE A 139 -1.08 8.15 -5.60
N TYR A 140 -0.92 9.25 -4.87
CA TYR A 140 0.28 9.58 -4.14
C TYR A 140 0.19 8.97 -2.74
N ILE A 141 1.16 8.17 -2.35
CA ILE A 141 1.20 7.47 -1.06
C ILE A 141 2.49 7.85 -0.36
N GLU A 142 2.39 8.56 0.76
CA GLU A 142 3.54 8.81 1.60
C GLU A 142 3.71 7.73 2.65
N GLU A 143 4.95 7.24 2.77
CA GLU A 143 5.41 6.28 3.77
C GLU A 143 4.36 5.19 4.06
N PRO A 144 4.03 4.33 3.08
CA PRO A 144 3.11 3.21 3.29
C PRO A 144 3.55 2.28 4.42
N GLU A 145 4.84 2.32 4.80
CA GLU A 145 5.45 1.58 5.90
C GLU A 145 5.27 2.16 7.31
N ALA A 146 4.67 3.34 7.46
CA ALA A 146 4.63 4.04 8.74
C ALA A 146 4.04 3.15 9.85
N HIS A 147 4.81 2.99 10.94
CA HIS A 147 4.44 2.21 12.14
C HIS A 147 4.12 0.72 11.94
N ILE A 148 4.55 0.09 10.84
CA ILE A 148 4.31 -1.34 10.59
C ILE A 148 5.58 -2.17 10.41
N PHE A 149 5.46 -3.45 10.77
CA PHE A 149 6.55 -4.42 10.70
C PHE A 149 6.93 -4.76 9.23
N PRO A 150 8.19 -5.11 8.93
CA PRO A 150 8.65 -5.41 7.56
C PRO A 150 7.78 -6.42 6.78
N THR A 151 7.21 -7.42 7.45
CA THR A 151 6.32 -8.40 6.81
C THR A 151 5.04 -7.76 6.28
N ALA A 152 4.46 -6.79 7.00
CA ALA A 152 3.30 -6.04 6.55
C ALA A 152 3.65 -5.10 5.39
N GLN A 153 4.84 -4.49 5.41
CA GLN A 153 5.34 -3.64 4.32
C GLN A 153 5.42 -4.42 3.01
N LYS A 154 5.96 -5.65 3.04
CA LYS A 154 5.93 -6.57 1.89
C LYS A 154 4.51 -6.79 1.37
N HIS A 155 3.55 -7.05 2.25
CA HIS A 155 2.16 -7.29 1.84
C HIS A 155 1.49 -6.05 1.25
N ILE A 156 1.86 -4.84 1.69
CA ILE A 156 1.41 -3.59 1.07
C ILE A 156 1.94 -3.48 -0.36
N VAL A 157 3.22 -3.76 -0.60
CA VAL A 157 3.78 -3.75 -1.97
C VAL A 157 3.07 -4.77 -2.85
N GLU A 158 2.83 -5.98 -2.34
CA GLU A 158 2.05 -7.00 -3.06
C GLU A 158 0.61 -6.54 -3.36
N LEU A 159 -0.02 -5.81 -2.45
CA LEU A 159 -1.37 -5.26 -2.62
C LEU A 159 -1.38 -4.17 -3.69
N ILE A 160 -0.44 -3.22 -3.63
CA ILE A 160 -0.29 -2.15 -4.62
C ILE A 160 -0.07 -2.75 -6.01
N ALA A 161 0.84 -3.72 -6.16
CA ALA A 161 1.08 -4.37 -7.44
C ALA A 161 -0.15 -5.14 -7.96
N THR A 162 -0.86 -5.84 -7.06
CA THR A 162 -2.12 -6.53 -7.40
C THR A 162 -3.17 -5.57 -7.92
N VAL A 163 -3.31 -4.41 -7.26
CA VAL A 163 -4.25 -3.35 -7.62
C VAL A 163 -3.85 -2.70 -8.95
N PHE A 164 -2.59 -2.31 -9.10
CA PHE A 164 -2.03 -1.73 -10.33
C PHE A 164 -2.30 -2.64 -11.55
N ASN A 165 -1.95 -3.92 -11.43
CA ASN A 165 -2.14 -4.91 -12.50
C ASN A 165 -3.60 -5.21 -12.84
N SER A 166 -4.55 -4.87 -11.95
CA SER A 166 -5.98 -5.05 -12.25
C SER A 166 -6.54 -3.97 -13.19
N LYS A 167 -5.88 -2.81 -13.27
CA LYS A 167 -6.28 -1.66 -14.10
C LYS A 167 -5.04 -0.93 -14.66
N PRO A 168 -4.23 -1.59 -15.52
CA PRO A 168 -2.91 -1.08 -15.92
C PRO A 168 -2.93 0.28 -16.63
N ASP A 169 -4.00 0.60 -17.38
CA ASP A 169 -4.14 1.88 -18.08
C ASP A 169 -4.88 2.96 -17.26
N GLY A 170 -5.39 2.60 -16.08
CA GLY A 170 -6.29 3.45 -15.29
C GLY A 170 -5.73 3.87 -13.93
N LEU A 171 -4.59 3.31 -13.50
CA LEU A 171 -3.98 3.58 -12.20
C LEU A 171 -2.50 3.90 -12.33
N GLN A 172 -2.09 4.96 -11.64
CA GLN A 172 -0.70 5.33 -11.44
C GLN A 172 -0.44 5.50 -9.95
N PHE A 173 0.66 4.95 -9.45
CA PHE A 173 1.09 5.11 -8.07
C PHE A 173 2.37 5.94 -8.01
N PHE A 174 2.41 6.90 -7.10
CA PHE A 174 3.60 7.62 -6.71
C PHE A 174 3.83 7.36 -5.22
N ILE A 175 4.97 6.81 -4.85
CA ILE A 175 5.22 6.35 -3.48
C ILE A 175 6.50 7.00 -2.97
N THR A 176 6.44 7.62 -1.79
CA THR A 176 7.64 8.01 -1.04
C THR A 176 7.88 6.97 0.05
N THR A 177 9.14 6.60 0.25
CA THR A 177 9.52 5.59 1.23
C THR A 177 10.97 5.78 1.65
N HIS A 178 11.23 5.52 2.92
CA HIS A 178 12.59 5.38 3.45
C HIS A 178 12.93 3.90 3.73
N SER A 179 12.01 2.98 3.42
CA SER A 179 12.11 1.58 3.81
C SER A 179 12.91 0.74 2.80
N PRO A 180 14.02 0.11 3.23
CA PRO A 180 14.70 -0.91 2.42
C PRO A 180 13.80 -2.12 2.15
N TYR A 181 12.83 -2.41 3.01
CA TYR A 181 11.92 -3.54 2.83
C TYR A 181 10.90 -3.31 1.72
N ILE A 182 10.45 -2.06 1.51
CA ILE A 182 9.59 -1.71 0.37
C ILE A 182 10.36 -1.88 -0.94
N LEU A 183 11.61 -1.40 -1.00
CA LEU A 183 12.46 -1.58 -2.19
C LEU A 183 12.76 -3.07 -2.45
N THR A 184 13.11 -3.82 -1.42
CA THR A 184 13.38 -5.26 -1.53
C THR A 184 12.14 -6.05 -1.97
N ALA A 185 10.97 -5.74 -1.42
CA ALA A 185 9.72 -6.35 -1.85
C ALA A 185 9.40 -6.02 -3.32
N THR A 186 9.64 -4.78 -3.74
CA THR A 186 9.46 -4.36 -5.14
C THR A 186 10.41 -5.11 -6.08
N ASN A 187 11.68 -5.27 -5.69
CA ASN A 187 12.66 -6.06 -6.43
C ASN A 187 12.23 -7.52 -6.61
N ASN A 188 11.65 -8.15 -5.59
CA ASN A 188 11.11 -9.50 -5.72
C ASN A 188 10.02 -9.60 -6.80
N LEU A 189 9.17 -8.58 -6.92
CA LEU A 189 8.10 -8.55 -7.91
C LEU A 189 8.63 -8.24 -9.33
N LEU A 190 9.64 -7.38 -9.45
CA LEU A 190 10.36 -7.12 -10.71
C LEU A 190 11.09 -8.36 -11.20
N GLN A 191 11.85 -9.02 -10.33
CA GLN A 191 12.58 -10.25 -10.63
C GLN A 191 11.63 -11.36 -11.09
N ALA A 192 10.48 -11.51 -10.42
CA ALA A 192 9.45 -12.45 -10.87
C ALA A 192 8.95 -12.09 -12.28
N GLY A 193 8.68 -10.80 -12.55
CA GLY A 193 8.27 -10.31 -13.86
C GLY A 193 9.28 -10.65 -14.98
N LEU A 194 10.58 -10.48 -14.72
CA LEU A 194 11.65 -10.88 -15.63
C LEU A 194 11.64 -12.40 -15.89
N ILE A 195 11.53 -13.22 -14.84
CA ILE A 195 11.50 -14.68 -14.99
C ILE A 195 10.29 -15.12 -15.83
N TYR A 196 9.11 -14.52 -15.64
CA TYR A 196 7.91 -14.87 -16.42
C TYR A 196 8.04 -14.59 -17.93
N GLN A 197 8.95 -13.72 -18.37
CA GLN A 197 9.13 -13.41 -19.79
C GLN A 197 9.84 -14.54 -20.54
N ASP A 198 10.80 -15.20 -19.91
CA ASP A 198 11.68 -16.18 -20.55
C ASP A 198 11.54 -17.62 -20.01
N ALA A 199 10.69 -17.82 -18.99
CA ALA A 199 10.52 -19.12 -18.35
C ALA A 199 9.72 -20.14 -19.17
N ASN A 200 10.12 -21.41 -19.07
CA ASN A 200 9.32 -22.54 -19.53
C ASN A 200 8.20 -22.92 -18.54
N ASP A 201 7.27 -23.77 -18.96
CA ASP A 201 6.09 -24.17 -18.16
C ASP A 201 6.44 -24.73 -16.77
N GLN A 202 7.54 -25.48 -16.65
CA GLN A 202 7.97 -26.05 -15.36
C GLN A 202 8.44 -24.98 -14.38
N VAL A 203 9.13 -23.94 -14.88
CA VAL A 203 9.56 -22.80 -14.06
C VAL A 203 8.35 -21.93 -13.70
N ILE A 204 7.43 -21.71 -14.64
CA ILE A 204 6.18 -20.98 -14.40
C ILE A 204 5.36 -21.64 -13.28
N GLU A 205 5.20 -22.97 -13.28
CA GLU A 205 4.44 -23.67 -12.23
C GLU A 205 5.05 -23.49 -10.83
N LYS A 206 6.38 -23.41 -10.74
CA LYS A 206 7.08 -23.12 -9.48
C LYS A 206 6.92 -21.65 -9.09
N LEU A 207 7.03 -20.74 -10.06
CA LEU A 207 6.96 -19.31 -9.82
C LEU A 207 5.57 -18.87 -9.35
N GLU A 208 4.50 -19.44 -9.90
CA GLU A 208 3.12 -19.17 -9.47
C GLU A 208 2.88 -19.50 -7.98
N LYS A 209 3.65 -20.43 -7.41
CA LYS A 209 3.59 -20.76 -5.97
C LYS A 209 4.35 -19.75 -5.09
N ILE A 210 5.30 -19.01 -5.67
CA ILE A 210 6.16 -18.05 -4.95
C ILE A 210 5.63 -16.62 -5.14
N VAL A 211 5.54 -16.17 -6.38
CA VAL A 211 4.98 -14.88 -6.79
C VAL A 211 4.01 -15.13 -7.96
N PRO A 212 2.70 -15.20 -7.68
CA PRO A 212 1.70 -15.33 -8.73
C PRO A 212 1.78 -14.20 -9.75
N ARG A 213 1.48 -14.49 -11.02
CA ARG A 213 1.65 -13.52 -12.11
C ARG A 213 0.89 -12.21 -11.93
N TYR A 214 -0.24 -12.22 -11.23
CA TYR A 214 -1.01 -11.00 -10.96
C TYR A 214 -0.32 -10.02 -9.99
N LYS A 215 0.76 -10.43 -9.30
CA LYS A 215 1.54 -9.56 -8.40
C LYS A 215 2.81 -9.01 -9.06
N THR A 216 3.19 -9.48 -10.23
CA THR A 216 4.50 -9.16 -10.80
C THR A 216 4.54 -7.73 -11.32
N LEU A 217 5.72 -7.13 -11.33
CA LEU A 217 5.94 -5.82 -11.93
C LEU A 217 6.87 -5.98 -13.14
N LEU A 218 6.67 -5.15 -14.17
CA LEU A 218 7.57 -5.07 -15.31
C LEU A 218 8.45 -3.83 -15.15
N THR A 219 9.72 -3.96 -15.55
CA THR A 219 10.71 -2.89 -15.45
C THR A 219 10.29 -1.60 -16.18
N LYS A 220 9.57 -1.74 -17.30
CA LYS A 220 9.02 -0.62 -18.07
C LYS A 220 7.90 0.16 -17.36
N ASP A 221 7.25 -0.45 -16.36
CA ASP A 221 6.10 0.12 -15.66
C ASP A 221 6.51 0.74 -14.31
N VAL A 222 7.79 0.66 -13.95
CA VAL A 222 8.33 1.09 -12.66
C VAL A 222 9.48 2.06 -12.88
N ALA A 223 9.46 3.18 -12.16
CA ALA A 223 10.58 4.10 -12.06
C ALA A 223 10.87 4.34 -10.58
N VAL A 224 12.15 4.30 -10.20
CA VAL A 224 12.59 4.48 -8.81
C VAL A 224 13.75 5.44 -8.77
N TYR A 225 13.65 6.43 -7.89
CA TYR A 225 14.61 7.50 -7.76
C TYR A 225 15.05 7.66 -6.31
N SER A 226 16.34 7.90 -6.11
CA SER A 226 16.88 8.38 -4.83
C SER A 226 16.97 9.90 -4.87
N LEU A 227 16.61 10.53 -3.76
CA LEU A 227 16.75 11.95 -3.50
C LEU A 227 17.86 12.16 -2.48
N MET A 228 19.02 12.63 -2.93
CA MET A 228 20.20 12.87 -2.10
C MET A 228 20.86 14.17 -2.52
N ASP A 229 21.24 15.01 -1.53
CA ASP A 229 21.94 16.28 -1.73
C ASP A 229 21.27 17.24 -2.73
N GLY A 230 19.94 17.23 -2.80
CA GLY A 230 19.16 18.05 -3.74
C GLY A 230 19.15 17.54 -5.18
N PHE A 231 19.73 16.36 -5.44
CA PHE A 231 19.70 15.68 -6.72
C PHE A 231 18.73 14.51 -6.72
N CYS A 232 18.13 14.26 -7.88
CA CYS A 232 17.30 13.09 -8.15
C CYS A 232 18.04 12.18 -9.12
N LYS A 233 18.29 10.93 -8.70
CA LYS A 233 19.01 9.93 -9.50
C LYS A 233 18.20 8.65 -9.59
N SER A 234 18.05 8.12 -10.81
CA SER A 234 17.45 6.78 -11.01
C SER A 234 18.32 5.74 -10.31
N ILE A 235 17.68 4.83 -9.59
CA ILE A 235 18.34 3.73 -8.90
C ILE A 235 17.95 2.37 -9.48
N ILE A 236 17.32 2.33 -10.65
CA ILE A 236 17.15 1.10 -11.42
C ILE A 236 18.44 0.84 -12.20
N SER A 237 19.05 -0.33 -12.01
CA SER A 237 20.20 -0.79 -12.78
C SER A 237 19.80 -1.05 -14.22
N GLU A 238 20.49 -0.40 -15.17
CA GLU A 238 20.29 -0.64 -16.60
C GLU A 238 20.68 -2.07 -17.03
N GLU A 239 21.57 -2.73 -16.28
CA GLU A 239 22.04 -4.08 -16.59
C GLU A 239 21.04 -5.15 -16.15
N THR A 240 20.48 -5.01 -14.94
CA THR A 240 19.62 -6.04 -14.34
C THR A 240 18.13 -5.71 -14.41
N GLY A 241 17.77 -4.44 -14.61
CA GLY A 241 16.40 -3.95 -14.50
C GLY A 241 15.85 -3.95 -13.07
N LEU A 242 16.71 -4.15 -12.06
CA LEU A 242 16.33 -4.16 -10.64
C LEU A 242 16.77 -2.87 -9.94
N ILE A 243 16.17 -2.60 -8.80
CA ILE A 243 16.51 -1.48 -7.93
C ILE A 243 17.83 -1.77 -7.21
N ASP A 244 18.80 -0.86 -7.30
CA ASP A 244 20.03 -0.86 -6.52
C ASP A 244 19.72 -0.40 -5.09
N THR A 245 19.75 -1.35 -4.15
CA THR A 245 19.45 -1.10 -2.73
C THR A 245 20.64 -0.59 -1.93
N ASN A 246 21.86 -0.65 -2.48
CA ASN A 246 23.10 -0.27 -1.78
C ASN A 246 23.06 1.19 -1.28
N ILE A 247 22.24 2.03 -1.92
CA ILE A 247 22.04 3.43 -1.54
C ILE A 247 21.41 3.56 -0.14
N ILE A 248 20.53 2.64 0.26
CA ILE A 248 19.94 2.62 1.61
C ILE A 248 20.86 1.94 2.63
N ASP A 249 21.68 0.99 2.18
CA ASP A 249 22.60 0.25 3.05
C ASP A 249 23.70 1.15 3.65
N SER A 250 23.99 2.31 3.03
CA SER A 250 24.95 3.30 3.53
C SER A 250 24.71 3.75 4.98
N VAL A 251 23.45 3.92 5.39
CA VAL A 251 23.11 4.29 6.78
C VAL A 251 23.38 3.13 7.74
N SER A 252 23.15 1.89 7.28
CA SER A 252 23.43 0.70 8.09
C SER A 252 24.93 0.47 8.24
N GLU A 253 25.71 0.76 7.19
CA GLU A 253 27.18 0.73 7.23
C GLU A 253 27.74 1.77 8.19
N GLU A 254 27.21 3.00 8.20
CA GLU A 254 27.62 4.05 9.14
C GLU A 254 27.39 3.62 10.59
N LEU A 255 26.20 3.11 10.89
CA LEU A 255 25.87 2.59 12.24
C LEU A 255 26.75 1.40 12.64
N ALA A 256 27.09 0.52 11.69
CA ALA A 256 28.00 -0.60 11.94
C ALA A 256 29.42 -0.10 12.25
N MET A 257 29.93 0.87 11.49
CA MET A 257 31.23 1.48 11.75
C MET A 257 31.27 2.17 13.12
N GLU A 258 30.22 2.89 13.51
CA GLU A 258 30.12 3.49 14.85
C GLU A 258 30.18 2.42 15.94
N PHE A 259 29.48 1.30 15.76
CA PHE A 259 29.52 0.19 16.71
C PHE A 259 30.90 -0.47 16.79
N ASP A 260 31.56 -0.69 15.66
CA ASP A 260 32.92 -1.23 15.60
C ASP A 260 33.91 -0.30 16.33
N GLN A 261 33.80 1.02 16.11
CA GLN A 261 34.59 2.02 16.84
C GLN A 261 34.36 1.97 18.35
N LEU A 262 33.14 1.66 18.81
CA LEU A 262 32.85 1.50 20.24
C LEU A 262 33.46 0.21 20.81
N LEU A 263 33.50 -0.88 20.03
CA LEU A 263 34.13 -2.13 20.44
C LEU A 263 35.66 -1.99 20.58
N ASP A 264 36.28 -1.21 19.70
CA ASP A 264 37.73 -0.94 19.73
C ASP A 264 38.19 -0.16 20.98
N LEU A 265 37.24 0.41 21.76
CA LEU A 265 37.51 1.11 23.02
C LEU A 265 37.50 0.20 24.26
N ILE A 266 37.18 -1.10 24.12
CA ILE A 266 37.11 -2.10 25.20
C ILE A 266 38.29 -3.06 25.09
#